data_AF-A0A916VE82-F1
#
_entry.id   AF-A0A916VE82-F1
#
_cell.length_a   1.000
_cell.length_b   1.000
_cell.length_c   1.000
_cell.angle_alpha   90.00
_cell.angle_beta   90.00
_cell.angle_gamma   90.00
#
_symmetry.space_group_name_H-M   'P 1'
#
loop_
_entity.id
_entity.type
_entity.pdbx_description
1 polymer ?
#
loop_
_entity_poly.entity_id
_entity_poly.type
_entity_poly.pdbx_seq_one_letter_code
_entity_poly.pdbx_strand_id
1 'polypeptide(L)' 'MTAKEFDLLYFLFSHKGQVFTKEQLYEYVWGYVDVTDARNLTSLIRNLRVKIEPDPVNPKYIVIVWDIGYKFNETI' A
#
# COMPACT_ATOMS: atom_id res chain seq x y z
N MET A 1 -7.88 -12.07 2.78
CA MET A 1 -7.48 -10.77 2.19
C MET A 1 -8.69 -10.19 1.48
N THR A 2 -8.95 -8.88 1.60
CA THR A 2 -10.07 -8.21 0.92
C THR A 2 -9.66 -7.80 -0.50
N ALA A 3 -10.62 -7.52 -1.39
CA ALA A 3 -10.34 -7.09 -2.76
C ALA A 3 -9.39 -5.87 -2.79
N LYS A 4 -9.70 -4.82 -2.02
CA LYS A 4 -8.85 -3.61 -1.98
C LYS A 4 -7.46 -3.81 -1.38
N GLU A 5 -7.30 -4.74 -0.44
CA GLU A 5 -5.96 -5.12 0.04
C GLU A 5 -5.16 -5.77 -1.07
N PHE A 6 -5.79 -6.67 -1.84
CA PHE A 6 -5.15 -7.32 -2.97
C PHE A 6 -4.81 -6.31 -4.07
N ASP A 7 -5.74 -5.43 -4.45
CA ASP A 7 -5.52 -4.41 -5.48
C ASP A 7 -4.34 -3.49 -5.11
N LEU A 8 -4.28 -3.02 -3.86
CA LEU A 8 -3.19 -2.19 -3.36
C LEU A 8 -1.84 -2.93 -3.38
N LEU A 9 -1.83 -4.19 -2.92
CA LEU A 9 -0.63 -5.02 -2.96
C LEU A 9 -0.16 -5.24 -4.39
N TYR A 10 -1.07 -5.61 -5.29
CA TYR A 10 -0.78 -5.85 -6.69
C TYR A 10 -0.24 -4.60 -7.37
N PHE A 11 -0.84 -3.44 -7.13
CA PHE A 11 -0.37 -2.16 -7.68
C PHE A 11 1.06 -1.85 -7.23
N LEU A 12 1.32 -1.89 -5.92
CA LEU A 12 2.65 -1.63 -5.36
C LEU A 12 3.69 -2.64 -5.86
N PHE A 13 3.34 -3.94 -5.89
CA PHE A 13 4.22 -5.00 -6.37
C PHE A 13 4.51 -4.90 -7.87
N SER A 14 3.56 -4.43 -8.68
CA SER A 14 3.76 -4.22 -10.12
C SER A 14 4.68 -3.03 -10.41
N HIS A 15 4.86 -2.13 -9.44
CA HIS A 15 5.70 -0.94 -9.51
C HIS A 15 6.81 -0.96 -8.44
N LYS A 16 7.53 -2.08 -8.31
CA LYS A 16 8.59 -2.24 -7.29
C LYS A 16 9.60 -1.10 -7.35
N GLY A 17 10.05 -0.67 -6.18
CA GLY A 17 11.02 0.42 -6.02
C GLY A 17 10.42 1.82 -6.15
N GLN A 18 9.26 1.98 -6.80
CA GLN A 18 8.62 3.28 -7.00
C GLN A 18 7.85 3.73 -5.75
N VAL A 19 7.94 5.03 -5.44
CA VAL A 19 7.28 5.64 -4.28
C VAL A 19 6.00 6.31 -4.72
N PHE A 20 4.91 6.03 -4.00
CA PHE A 20 3.60 6.63 -4.23
C PHE A 20 3.10 7.33 -2.98
N THR A 21 2.60 8.56 -3.15
CA THR A 21 1.89 9.32 -2.12
C THR A 21 0.56 8.65 -1.77
N LYS A 22 -0.07 9.07 -0.66
CA LYS A 22 -1.39 8.53 -0.28
C LYS A 22 -2.43 8.87 -1.33
N GLU A 23 -2.39 10.09 -1.84
CA GLU A 23 -3.29 10.64 -2.84
C GLU A 23 -3.19 9.83 -4.15
N GLN A 24 -1.96 9.56 -4.61
CA GLN A 24 -1.73 8.70 -5.77
C GLN A 24 -2.24 7.28 -5.54
N LEU A 25 -2.00 6.69 -4.37
CA LEU A 25 -2.51 5.34 -4.08
C LEU A 25 -4.04 5.29 -4.04
N TYR A 26 -4.70 6.33 -3.53
CA TYR A 26 -6.15 6.44 -3.63
C TYR A 26 -6.60 6.55 -5.09
N GLU A 27 -5.97 7.42 -5.88
CA GLU A 27 -6.30 7.61 -7.29
C GLU A 27 -6.14 6.31 -8.09
N TYR A 28 -5.00 5.61 -7.96
CA TYR A 28 -4.73 4.42 -8.78
C TYR A 28 -5.53 3.18 -8.35
N VAL A 29 -5.86 3.04 -7.07
CA VAL A 29 -6.52 1.82 -6.55
C VAL A 29 -8.03 2.00 -6.35
N TRP A 30 -8.51 3.22 -6.12
CA TRP A 30 -9.93 3.54 -5.95
C TRP A 30 -10.52 4.41 -7.09
N GLY A 31 -9.69 5.12 -7.86
CA GLY A 31 -10.15 6.06 -8.89
C GLY A 31 -10.58 7.41 -8.31
N TYR A 32 -11.04 8.31 -9.17
CA TYR A 32 -11.55 9.66 -8.82
C TYR A 32 -12.96 9.66 -8.19
N VAL A 33 -13.51 8.50 -7.80
CA VAL A 33 -14.89 8.42 -7.31
C VAL A 33 -14.89 8.62 -5.80
N ASP A 34 -15.62 9.64 -5.37
CA ASP A 34 -15.96 10.04 -4.00
C ASP A 34 -15.40 9.10 -2.91
N VAL A 35 -14.36 9.57 -2.21
CA VAL A 35 -13.56 8.85 -1.20
C VAL A 35 -14.38 8.53 0.06
N THR A 36 -15.69 8.73 0.04
CA THR A 36 -16.61 8.58 1.18
C THR A 36 -16.68 7.15 1.72
N ASP A 37 -16.32 6.14 0.92
CA ASP A 37 -16.19 4.72 1.38
C ASP A 37 -14.76 4.15 1.17
N ALA A 38 -13.77 5.00 0.89
CA ALA A 38 -12.39 4.53 0.82
C ALA A 38 -11.89 4.25 2.25
N ARG A 39 -11.90 2.97 2.63
CA ARG A 39 -11.27 2.50 3.88
C ARG A 39 -9.89 3.13 4.03
N ASN A 40 -9.59 3.59 5.24
CA ASN A 40 -8.32 4.25 5.56
C ASN A 40 -7.12 3.44 5.03
N LEU A 41 -6.38 4.01 4.06
CA LEU A 41 -5.20 3.42 3.43
C LEU A 41 -4.18 2.92 4.46
N THR A 42 -3.99 3.65 5.56
CA THR A 42 -3.07 3.29 6.64
C THR A 42 -3.49 1.98 7.31
N SER A 43 -4.80 1.80 7.54
CA SER A 43 -5.35 0.56 8.09
C SER A 43 -5.21 -0.61 7.12
N LEU A 44 -5.37 -0.36 5.81
CA LEU A 44 -5.14 -1.39 4.78
C LEU A 44 -3.68 -1.80 4.69
N ILE A 45 -2.75 -0.84 4.67
CA ILE A 45 -1.30 -1.10 4.72
C ILE A 45 -0.97 -1.93 5.98
N ARG A 46 -1.52 -1.56 7.15
CA ARG A 46 -1.31 -2.31 8.40
C ARG A 46 -1.82 -3.74 8.28
N ASN A 47 -3.03 -3.94 7.75
CA ASN A 47 -3.61 -5.27 7.59
C ASN A 47 -2.85 -6.11 6.55
N LEU A 48 -2.36 -5.49 5.48
CA LEU A 48 -1.49 -6.13 4.50
C LEU A 48 -0.20 -6.60 5.17
N ARG A 49 0.48 -5.73 5.93
CA ARG A 49 1.71 -6.09 6.63
C ARG A 49 1.52 -7.28 7.55
N VAL A 50 0.42 -7.34 8.31
CA VAL A 50 0.07 -8.51 9.14
C VAL A 50 -0.04 -9.81 8.34
N LYS A 51 -0.44 -9.74 7.06
CA LYS A 51 -0.68 -10.91 6.22
C LYS A 51 0.54 -11.36 5.42
N ILE A 52 1.40 -10.42 5.01
CA ILE A 52 2.48 -10.70 4.06
C ILE A 52 3.87 -10.56 4.68
N GLU A 53 4.05 -9.70 5.67
CA GLU A 53 5.37 -9.46 6.24
C GLU A 53 5.73 -10.58 7.23
N PRO A 54 7.01 -11.02 7.28
CA PRO A 54 7.50 -11.87 8.36
C PRO A 54 7.38 -11.21 9.74
N ASP A 55 7.60 -9.90 9.80
CA ASP A 55 7.39 -9.06 10.97
C ASP A 55 6.66 -7.75 10.56
N PRO A 56 5.38 -7.58 10.95
CA PRO A 56 4.60 -6.39 10.59
C PRO A 56 5.11 -5.08 11.21
N VAL A 57 5.88 -5.16 12.30
CA VAL A 57 6.47 -4.00 13.00
C VAL A 57 7.73 -3.53 12.29
N ASN A 58 8.47 -4.47 11.68
CA ASN A 58 9.68 -4.23 10.88
C ASN A 58 9.45 -4.65 9.41
N PRO A 59 8.60 -3.93 8.66
CA PRO A 59 8.17 -4.35 7.33
C PRO A 59 9.33 -4.32 6.33
N LYS A 60 9.45 -5.39 5.52
CA LYS A 60 10.47 -5.53 4.46
C LYS A 60 9.90 -5.33 3.06
N TYR A 61 8.61 -5.62 2.86
CA TYR A 61 7.98 -5.57 1.54
C TYR A 61 7.33 -4.21 1.29
N ILE A 62 6.43 -3.75 2.15
CA ILE A 62 5.77 -2.44 2.01
C ILE A 62 6.36 -1.47 3.02
N VAL A 63 7.26 -0.59 2.57
CA VAL A 63 7.99 0.34 3.43
C VAL A 63 7.48 1.78 3.29
N ILE A 64 7.62 2.55 4.36
CA ILE A 64 7.34 3.99 4.34
C ILE A 64 8.59 4.70 3.86
N VAL A 65 8.40 5.61 2.91
CA VAL A 65 9.38 6.64 2.57
C VAL A 65 8.91 7.91 3.27
N TRP A 66 9.63 8.30 4.33
CA TRP A 66 9.25 9.41 5.20
C TRP A 66 8.91 10.67 4.41
N ASP A 67 7.79 11.30 4.79
CA ASP A 67 7.18 12.49 4.18
C ASP A 67 6.84 12.40 2.69
N ILE A 68 6.93 11.22 2.08
CA ILE A 68 6.58 11.02 0.67
C ILE A 68 5.43 10.02 0.54
N GLY A 69 5.56 8.81 1.10
CA GLY A 69 4.51 7.80 0.97
C GLY A 69 4.99 6.37 1.15
N TYR A 70 4.53 5.46 0.29
CA TYR A 70 4.79 4.03 0.39
C TYR A 70 5.43 3.50 -0.88
N LYS A 71 6.25 2.46 -0.74
CA LYS A 71 6.77 1.69 -1.87
C LYS A 71 6.77 0.20 -1.56
N PHE A 72 6.71 -0.61 -2.62
CA PHE A 72 7.14 -2.00 -2.52
C PHE A 72 8.66 -2.07 -2.69
N ASN A 73 9.34 -2.81 -1.82
CA ASN A 73 10.79 -2.90 -1.85
C ASN A 73 11.27 -3.66 -3.10
N GLU A 74 12.33 -3.17 -3.75
CA GLU A 74 12.86 -3.73 -5.00
C GLU A 74 13.73 -4.96 -4.75
N THR A 75 14.51 -4.94 -3.67
CA THR A 75 15.42 -6.00 -3.28
C THR A 75 14.83 -6.72 -2.07
N ILE A 76 14.36 -7.95 -2.29
CA ILE A 76 13.93 -8.87 -1.23
C ILE A 76 14.98 -9.94 -1.06
#